data_AF-A0A3E0IKL7-F1
#
_entry.id   AF-A0A3E0IKL7-F1
#
_cell.length_a   1.000
_cell.length_b   1.000
_cell.length_c   1.000
_cell.angle_alpha   90.00
_cell.angle_beta   90.00
_cell.angle_gamma   90.00
#
_symmetry.space_group_name_H-M   'P 1'
#
loop_
_entity.id
_entity.type
_entity.pdbx_description
1 polymer ?
#
loop_
_entity_poly.entity_id
_entity_poly.type
_entity_poly.pdbx_seq_one_letter_code
_entity_poly.pdbx_strand_id
1 'polypeptide(L)'
;GENLLLAIQEVVGIEADHPIIQAWAKAYGIIADAFISIEKDIYANMLWQGFKPFKVEKIEVITHNIKAFTVTSNAFDLSQYEAGQYITVDVESEKLPYRAKRHYSIVDGGKDFLTFGVRRETSENHEGEVSTILHDEFKVGDMINLSAPVGGFKVQNLDKPQLFIGSGVGVTPLVSMYRKAALEGSKSQFINVAATKEDVAFDNILQKVTDENANASLHVHLRDQEGYLKADELKNYLSEGIEIYICGGTPFLQSMIKELETLNVGDESIHYETFVPRLSVEV
;
A
#
# COMPACT_ATOMS: atom_id res chain seq x y z
N GLY A 1 -14.98 0.71 -23.53
CA GLY A 1 -15.92 1.71 -24.06
C GLY A 1 -17.24 1.08 -24.39
N GLU A 2 -17.25 0.11 -25.30
CA GLU A 2 -18.45 -0.58 -25.79
C GLU A 2 -19.42 -1.04 -24.68
N ASN A 3 -18.99 -1.90 -23.75
CA ASN A 3 -19.85 -2.40 -22.68
C ASN A 3 -20.38 -1.31 -21.73
N LEU A 4 -19.62 -0.23 -21.53
CA LEU A 4 -20.09 0.93 -20.73
C LEU A 4 -21.25 1.62 -21.45
N LEU A 5 -21.10 1.88 -22.75
CA LEU A 5 -22.15 2.53 -23.53
C LEU A 5 -23.39 1.64 -23.68
N LEU A 6 -23.22 0.33 -23.81
CA LEU A 6 -24.34 -0.63 -23.80
C LEU A 6 -25.08 -0.61 -22.45
N ALA A 7 -24.34 -0.59 -21.32
CA ALA A 7 -24.96 -0.49 -20.00
C ALA A 7 -25.76 0.80 -19.82
N ILE A 8 -25.26 1.94 -20.33
CA ILE A 8 -26.01 3.20 -20.30
C ILE A 8 -27.29 3.11 -21.14
N GLN A 9 -27.20 2.54 -22.35
CA GLN A 9 -28.36 2.32 -23.22
C GLN A 9 -29.43 1.46 -22.53
N GLU A 10 -29.02 0.34 -21.92
CA GLU A 10 -29.93 -0.61 -21.26
C GLU A 10 -30.59 0.00 -20.01
N VAL A 11 -29.80 0.63 -19.13
CA VAL A 11 -30.31 1.17 -17.85
C VAL A 11 -31.20 2.39 -18.06
N VAL A 12 -30.87 3.26 -19.02
CA VAL A 12 -31.64 4.48 -19.29
C VAL A 12 -32.77 4.24 -20.29
N GLY A 13 -32.66 3.20 -21.13
CA GLY A 13 -33.64 2.90 -22.18
C GLY A 13 -33.53 3.82 -23.40
N ILE A 14 -32.30 4.11 -23.85
CA ILE A 14 -32.04 4.96 -25.02
C ILE A 14 -31.25 4.21 -26.09
N GLU A 15 -31.54 4.53 -27.36
CA GLU A 15 -30.90 3.90 -28.52
C GLU A 15 -29.46 4.41 -28.75
N ALA A 16 -28.68 3.65 -29.51
CA ALA A 16 -27.28 3.96 -29.78
C ALA A 16 -27.05 5.30 -30.51
N ASP A 17 -27.98 5.72 -31.36
CA ASP A 17 -27.92 6.98 -32.11
C ASP A 17 -28.35 8.21 -31.27
N HIS A 18 -28.84 7.98 -30.05
CA HIS A 18 -29.28 9.06 -29.17
C HIS A 18 -28.12 10.03 -28.87
N PRO A 19 -28.33 11.36 -28.92
CA PRO A 19 -27.26 12.35 -28.72
C PRO A 19 -26.47 12.19 -27.41
N ILE A 20 -27.13 11.71 -26.34
CA ILE A 20 -26.49 11.42 -25.05
C ILE A 20 -25.44 10.31 -25.18
N ILE A 21 -25.75 9.21 -25.89
CA ILE A 21 -24.81 8.10 -26.10
C ILE A 21 -23.61 8.58 -26.92
N GLN A 22 -23.86 9.37 -27.97
CA GLN A 22 -22.80 9.95 -28.80
C GLN A 22 -21.89 10.90 -28.00
N ALA A 23 -22.45 11.67 -27.07
CA ALA A 23 -21.68 12.51 -26.16
C ALA A 23 -20.81 11.69 -25.19
N TRP A 24 -21.37 10.65 -24.57
CA TRP A 24 -20.62 9.73 -23.70
C TRP A 24 -19.52 8.98 -24.44
N ALA A 25 -19.76 8.56 -25.69
CA ALA A 25 -18.74 7.92 -26.52
C ALA A 25 -17.53 8.84 -26.75
N LYS A 26 -17.78 10.11 -27.06
CA LYS A 26 -16.72 11.13 -27.19
C LYS A 26 -15.97 11.37 -25.88
N ALA A 27 -16.70 11.52 -24.78
CA ALA A 27 -16.10 11.71 -23.46
C ALA A 27 -15.24 10.51 -23.06
N TYR A 28 -15.72 9.29 -23.29
CA TYR A 28 -14.96 8.07 -23.07
C TYR A 28 -13.66 8.06 -23.88
N GLY A 29 -13.70 8.44 -25.16
CA GLY A 29 -12.49 8.54 -26.00
C GLY A 29 -11.44 9.49 -25.42
N ILE A 30 -11.85 10.70 -25.02
CA ILE A 30 -10.95 11.69 -24.41
C ILE A 30 -10.31 11.15 -23.13
N ILE A 31 -11.10 10.53 -22.26
CA ILE A 31 -10.60 9.96 -21.00
C ILE A 31 -9.67 8.78 -21.31
N ALA A 32 -10.06 7.87 -22.20
CA ALA A 32 -9.25 6.72 -22.58
C ALA A 32 -7.89 7.15 -23.15
N ASP A 33 -7.86 8.15 -24.03
CA ASP A 33 -6.61 8.67 -24.60
C ASP A 33 -5.69 9.27 -23.52
N ALA A 34 -6.26 9.99 -22.55
CA ALA A 34 -5.50 10.52 -21.42
C ALA A 34 -4.89 9.41 -20.55
N PHE A 35 -5.69 8.39 -20.19
CA PHE A 35 -5.22 7.25 -19.41
C PHE A 35 -4.17 6.43 -20.16
N ILE A 36 -4.38 6.14 -21.45
CA ILE A 36 -3.41 5.44 -22.31
C ILE A 36 -2.07 6.19 -22.37
N SER A 37 -2.11 7.52 -22.50
CA SER A 37 -0.89 8.33 -22.52
C SER A 37 -0.12 8.25 -21.21
N ILE A 38 -0.82 8.40 -20.07
CA ILE A 38 -0.22 8.32 -18.73
C ILE A 38 0.36 6.92 -18.49
N GLU A 39 -0.38 5.87 -18.82
CA GLU A 39 0.07 4.49 -18.66
C GLU A 39 1.28 4.17 -19.52
N LYS A 40 1.35 4.71 -20.75
CA LYS A 40 2.52 4.55 -21.62
C LYS A 40 3.79 5.12 -21.00
N ASP A 41 3.69 6.28 -20.35
CA ASP A 41 4.82 6.89 -19.63
C ASP A 41 5.21 6.05 -18.42
N ILE A 42 4.24 5.48 -17.69
CA ILE A 42 4.52 4.54 -16.59
C ILE A 42 5.27 3.31 -17.14
N TYR A 43 4.76 2.66 -18.18
CA TYR A 43 5.40 1.47 -18.79
C TYR A 43 6.82 1.72 -19.31
N ALA A 44 7.12 2.94 -19.77
CA ALA A 44 8.45 3.32 -20.23
C ALA A 44 9.48 3.41 -19.09
N ASN A 45 9.02 3.66 -17.86
CA ASN A 45 9.85 3.84 -16.67
C ASN A 45 9.78 2.67 -15.67
N MET A 46 9.01 1.62 -15.97
CA MET A 46 8.95 0.42 -15.12
C MET A 46 10.26 -0.38 -15.18
N LEU A 47 10.69 -0.92 -14.04
CA LEU A 47 11.84 -1.82 -13.95
C LEU A 47 11.72 -3.04 -14.88
N TRP A 48 10.49 -3.52 -15.09
CA TRP A 48 10.15 -4.52 -16.11
C TRP A 48 8.69 -4.40 -16.54
N GLN A 49 8.39 -4.93 -17.72
CA GLN A 49 7.02 -4.94 -18.26
C GLN A 49 6.36 -6.31 -18.11
N GLY A 50 5.05 -6.28 -17.83
CA GLY A 50 4.22 -7.46 -17.61
C GLY A 50 4.55 -8.18 -16.30
N PHE A 51 4.10 -9.42 -16.19
CA PHE A 51 4.37 -10.26 -15.03
C PHE A 51 5.60 -11.13 -15.29
N LYS A 52 6.52 -11.14 -14.32
CA LYS A 52 7.76 -11.94 -14.38
C LYS A 52 7.82 -12.88 -13.18
N PRO A 53 8.40 -14.07 -13.33
CA PRO A 53 8.49 -15.04 -12.26
C PRO A 53 9.62 -14.68 -11.29
N PHE A 54 9.33 -14.74 -9.99
CA PHE A 54 10.27 -14.59 -8.89
C PHE A 54 10.21 -15.82 -8.01
N LYS A 55 11.33 -16.21 -7.40
CA LYS A 55 11.36 -17.34 -6.47
C LYS A 55 11.03 -16.85 -5.06
N VAL A 56 10.14 -17.53 -4.35
CA VAL A 56 9.90 -17.28 -2.93
C VAL A 56 11.08 -17.84 -2.13
N GLU A 57 11.91 -16.96 -1.58
CA GLU A 57 13.12 -17.31 -0.81
C GLU A 57 12.79 -17.51 0.68
N LYS A 58 11.89 -16.69 1.22
CA LYS A 58 11.52 -16.72 2.64
C LYS A 58 10.04 -16.42 2.81
N ILE A 59 9.39 -17.11 3.75
CA ILE A 59 8.08 -16.78 4.27
C ILE A 59 8.20 -16.66 5.80
N GLU A 60 7.81 -15.52 6.35
CA GLU A 60 7.90 -15.24 7.78
C GLU A 60 6.51 -14.90 8.34
N VAL A 61 6.17 -15.47 9.50
CA VAL A 61 4.96 -15.10 10.23
C VAL A 61 5.25 -13.84 11.02
N ILE A 62 4.54 -12.75 10.71
CA ILE A 62 4.72 -11.44 11.35
C ILE A 62 3.75 -11.28 12.53
N THR A 63 2.49 -11.65 12.31
CA THR A 63 1.46 -11.74 13.34
C THR A 63 0.62 -13.00 13.07
N HIS A 64 -0.41 -13.25 13.88
CA HIS A 64 -1.33 -14.38 13.68
C HIS A 64 -2.03 -14.37 12.29
N ASN A 65 -2.13 -13.22 11.63
CA ASN A 65 -2.79 -13.07 10.33
C ASN A 65 -1.96 -12.35 9.26
N ILE A 66 -0.71 -11.95 9.53
CA ILE A 66 0.18 -11.33 8.55
C ILE A 66 1.41 -12.21 8.32
N LYS A 67 1.71 -12.48 7.04
CA LYS A 67 2.97 -13.10 6.61
C LYS A 67 3.77 -12.13 5.74
N ALA A 68 5.09 -12.17 5.83
CA ALA A 68 5.99 -11.51 4.91
C ALA A 68 6.58 -12.52 3.93
N PHE A 69 6.62 -12.17 2.65
CA PHE A 69 7.19 -12.98 1.58
C PHE A 69 8.40 -12.25 1.02
N THR A 70 9.58 -12.86 1.15
CA THR A 70 10.79 -12.39 0.46
C THR A 70 10.95 -13.19 -0.82
N VAL A 71 11.04 -12.48 -1.93
CA VAL A 71 11.19 -13.03 -3.27
C VAL A 71 12.51 -12.59 -3.88
N THR A 72 13.12 -13.43 -4.72
CA THR A 72 14.41 -13.17 -5.34
C THR A 72 14.36 -13.23 -6.87
N SER A 73 15.21 -12.42 -7.51
CA SER A 73 15.48 -12.47 -8.95
C SER A 73 16.84 -11.87 -9.27
N ASN A 74 17.57 -12.53 -10.16
CA ASN A 74 18.85 -12.04 -10.69
C ASN A 74 18.68 -11.27 -12.01
N ALA A 75 17.44 -11.13 -12.51
CA ALA A 75 17.18 -10.52 -13.82
C ALA A 75 17.04 -8.99 -13.75
N PHE A 76 16.79 -8.44 -12.56
CA PHE A 76 16.50 -7.03 -12.35
C PHE A 76 17.27 -6.51 -11.14
N ASP A 77 17.60 -5.22 -11.14
CA ASP A 77 18.09 -4.54 -9.94
C ASP A 77 16.89 -4.06 -9.12
N LEU A 78 16.50 -4.87 -8.13
CA LEU A 78 15.31 -4.63 -7.33
C LEU A 78 15.50 -3.50 -6.30
N SER A 79 16.73 -3.01 -6.10
CA SER A 79 17.01 -1.89 -5.19
C SER A 79 16.47 -0.56 -5.70
N GLN A 80 16.07 -0.51 -6.97
CA GLN A 80 15.56 0.69 -7.64
C GLN A 80 14.09 0.99 -7.34
N TYR A 81 13.41 0.18 -6.51
CA TYR A 81 12.06 0.51 -6.06
C TYR A 81 12.06 1.80 -5.22
N GLU A 82 11.00 2.61 -5.33
CA GLU A 82 10.80 3.74 -4.44
C GLU A 82 10.06 3.29 -3.17
N ALA A 83 10.54 3.72 -2.01
CA ALA A 83 9.89 3.44 -0.73
C ALA A 83 8.42 3.92 -0.72
N GLY A 84 7.52 3.03 -0.33
CA GLY A 84 6.07 3.21 -0.37
C GLY A 84 5.36 2.59 -1.60
N GLN A 85 6.11 2.21 -2.64
CA GLN A 85 5.55 1.48 -3.79
C GLN A 85 5.02 0.09 -3.44
N TYR A 86 4.18 -0.43 -4.33
CA TYR A 86 3.64 -1.78 -4.27
C TYR A 86 3.97 -2.57 -5.55
N ILE A 87 4.01 -3.89 -5.41
CA ILE A 87 4.00 -4.82 -6.55
C ILE A 87 2.58 -5.37 -6.74
N THR A 88 2.32 -5.93 -7.93
CA THR A 88 1.11 -6.73 -8.16
C THR A 88 1.49 -8.20 -8.25
N VAL A 89 0.91 -9.01 -7.38
CA VAL A 89 0.98 -10.47 -7.47
C VAL A 89 -0.10 -10.96 -8.43
N ASP A 90 0.25 -11.93 -9.28
CA ASP A 90 -0.68 -12.63 -10.19
C ASP A 90 -0.64 -14.15 -9.93
N VAL A 91 -1.67 -14.66 -9.23
CA VAL A 91 -1.77 -16.07 -8.86
C VAL A 91 -2.76 -16.84 -9.72
N GLU A 92 -2.53 -18.14 -9.80
CA GLU A 92 -3.45 -19.15 -10.31
C GLU A 92 -3.52 -20.27 -9.27
N SER A 93 -4.70 -20.84 -9.07
CA SER A 93 -4.95 -21.90 -8.11
C SER A 93 -6.11 -22.75 -8.61
N GLU A 94 -6.11 -24.05 -8.29
CA GLU A 94 -7.23 -24.95 -8.58
C GLU A 94 -8.54 -24.51 -7.92
N LYS A 95 -8.46 -23.65 -6.88
CA LYS A 95 -9.61 -23.06 -6.22
C LYS A 95 -10.29 -21.95 -7.02
N LEU A 96 -9.63 -21.41 -8.05
CA LEU A 96 -10.14 -20.29 -8.83
C LEU A 96 -10.25 -20.66 -10.32
N PRO A 97 -11.37 -20.36 -10.99
CA PRO A 97 -11.51 -20.61 -12.42
C PRO A 97 -10.78 -19.55 -13.29
N TYR A 98 -10.06 -18.62 -12.66
CA TYR A 98 -9.36 -17.51 -13.29
C TYR A 98 -8.07 -17.17 -12.53
N ARG A 99 -7.22 -16.36 -13.17
CA ARG A 99 -6.08 -15.74 -12.49
C ARG A 99 -6.54 -14.56 -11.66
N ALA A 100 -6.01 -14.44 -10.45
CA ALA A 100 -6.36 -13.36 -9.53
C ALA A 100 -5.15 -12.48 -9.24
N LYS A 101 -5.35 -11.16 -9.31
CA LYS A 101 -4.31 -10.16 -9.12
C LYS A 101 -4.60 -9.30 -7.90
N ARG A 102 -3.60 -9.05 -7.06
CA ARG A 102 -3.71 -8.13 -5.91
C ARG A 102 -2.40 -7.36 -5.70
N HIS A 103 -2.53 -6.14 -5.21
CA HIS A 103 -1.40 -5.28 -4.87
C HIS A 103 -0.91 -5.57 -3.45
N TYR A 104 0.40 -5.56 -3.26
CA TYR A 104 1.02 -5.66 -1.93
C TYR A 104 2.18 -4.67 -1.84
N SER A 105 2.14 -3.81 -0.83
CA SER A 105 3.19 -2.82 -0.58
C SER A 105 4.51 -3.48 -0.21
N ILE A 106 5.60 -2.87 -0.67
CA ILE A 106 6.96 -3.34 -0.43
C ILE A 106 7.40 -2.87 0.96
N VAL A 107 7.76 -3.84 1.80
CA VAL A 107 8.31 -3.66 3.14
C VAL A 107 9.81 -3.41 3.09
N ASP A 108 10.51 -4.13 2.21
CA ASP A 108 11.97 -4.13 2.10
C ASP A 108 12.39 -4.50 0.68
N GLY A 109 13.58 -4.09 0.27
CA GLY A 109 14.18 -4.49 -1.00
C GLY A 109 15.68 -4.23 -1.02
N GLY A 110 16.37 -5.04 -1.81
CA GLY A 110 17.79 -4.92 -2.12
C GLY A 110 18.02 -5.24 -3.59
N LYS A 111 19.28 -5.42 -3.97
CA LYS A 111 19.65 -5.61 -5.39
C LYS A 111 18.91 -6.79 -6.06
N ASP A 112 18.72 -7.89 -5.33
CA ASP A 112 18.23 -9.17 -5.84
C ASP A 112 16.99 -9.69 -5.09
N PHE A 113 16.46 -8.93 -4.12
CA PHE A 113 15.26 -9.33 -3.37
C PHE A 113 14.26 -8.19 -3.16
N LEU A 114 12.99 -8.56 -2.99
CA LEU A 114 11.91 -7.72 -2.45
C LEU A 114 11.18 -8.48 -1.34
N THR A 115 10.69 -7.77 -0.34
CA THR A 115 9.81 -8.31 0.70
C THR A 115 8.49 -7.56 0.70
N PHE A 116 7.36 -8.28 0.65
CA PHE A 116 6.02 -7.70 0.77
C PHE A 116 5.21 -8.39 1.88
N GLY A 117 4.29 -7.66 2.50
CA GLY A 117 3.44 -8.16 3.58
C GLY A 117 2.04 -8.52 3.09
N VAL A 118 1.51 -9.65 3.58
CA VAL A 118 0.21 -10.19 3.18
C VAL A 118 -0.60 -10.47 4.44
N ARG A 119 -1.71 -9.74 4.62
CA ARG A 119 -2.73 -10.08 5.62
C ARG A 119 -3.67 -11.14 5.06
N ARG A 120 -4.00 -12.14 5.86
CA ARG A 120 -5.06 -13.11 5.57
C ARG A 120 -6.40 -12.40 5.74
N GLU A 121 -7.08 -12.13 4.64
CA GLU A 121 -8.42 -11.54 4.67
C GLU A 121 -9.46 -12.65 4.82
N THR A 122 -10.10 -12.71 5.98
CA THR A 122 -11.17 -13.67 6.26
C THR A 122 -12.26 -12.97 7.06
N SER A 123 -13.51 -13.15 6.63
CA SER A 123 -14.72 -12.78 7.34
C SER A 123 -15.55 -14.04 7.62
N GLU A 124 -16.61 -13.93 8.42
CA GLU A 124 -17.47 -15.08 8.78
C GLU A 124 -17.96 -15.89 7.57
N ASN A 125 -18.16 -15.24 6.41
CA ASN A 125 -18.74 -15.87 5.22
C ASN A 125 -17.89 -15.74 3.95
N HIS A 126 -16.68 -15.17 4.03
CA HIS A 126 -15.86 -14.94 2.84
C HIS A 126 -14.37 -14.96 3.18
N GLU A 127 -13.60 -15.72 2.40
CA GLU A 127 -12.14 -15.74 2.41
C GLU A 127 -11.61 -14.98 1.19
N GLY A 128 -10.62 -14.11 1.41
CA GLY A 128 -9.97 -13.37 0.34
C GLY A 128 -9.15 -14.30 -0.54
N GLU A 129 -9.47 -14.34 -1.83
CA GLU A 129 -8.89 -15.26 -2.83
C GLU A 129 -7.36 -15.35 -2.76
N VAL A 130 -6.67 -14.24 -3.05
CA VAL A 130 -5.20 -14.22 -3.19
C VAL A 130 -4.51 -14.29 -1.83
N SER A 131 -5.03 -13.63 -0.80
CA SER A 131 -4.44 -13.70 0.53
C SER A 131 -4.47 -15.12 1.10
N THR A 132 -5.57 -15.84 0.91
CA THR A 132 -5.71 -17.22 1.39
C THR A 132 -4.82 -18.16 0.58
N ILE A 133 -4.75 -18.01 -0.74
CA ILE A 133 -3.82 -18.79 -1.59
C ILE A 133 -2.36 -18.57 -1.14
N LEU A 134 -1.93 -17.31 -0.94
CA LEU A 134 -0.57 -17.02 -0.50
C LEU A 134 -0.29 -17.61 0.90
N HIS A 135 -1.25 -17.55 1.82
CA HIS A 135 -1.07 -18.08 3.17
C HIS A 135 -1.04 -19.61 3.23
N ASP A 136 -1.85 -20.28 2.42
CA ASP A 136 -2.15 -21.70 2.60
C ASP A 136 -1.43 -22.59 1.57
N GLU A 137 -1.17 -22.09 0.35
CA GLU A 137 -0.64 -22.89 -0.76
C GLU A 137 0.84 -22.62 -1.05
N PHE A 138 1.27 -21.35 -1.00
CA PHE A 138 2.65 -20.96 -1.33
C PHE A 138 3.67 -21.37 -0.26
N LYS A 139 4.81 -21.87 -0.72
CA LYS A 139 5.94 -22.33 0.08
C LYS A 139 7.25 -21.71 -0.42
N VAL A 140 8.26 -21.75 0.44
CA VAL A 140 9.64 -21.43 0.04
C VAL A 140 10.07 -22.34 -1.10
N GLY A 141 10.60 -21.76 -2.16
CA GLY A 141 11.00 -22.43 -3.40
C GLY A 141 10.01 -22.24 -4.55
N ASP A 142 8.75 -21.88 -4.28
CA ASP A 142 7.74 -21.69 -5.32
C ASP A 142 8.03 -20.45 -6.18
N MET A 143 7.48 -20.45 -7.39
CA MET A 143 7.55 -19.31 -8.29
C MET A 143 6.27 -18.47 -8.21
N ILE A 144 6.43 -17.16 -8.06
CA ILE A 144 5.33 -16.19 -8.02
C ILE A 144 5.52 -15.13 -9.10
N ASN A 145 4.45 -14.79 -9.81
CA ASN A 145 4.49 -13.81 -10.90
C ASN A 145 4.20 -12.41 -10.37
N LEU A 146 5.11 -11.47 -10.60
CA LEU A 146 5.03 -10.09 -10.12
C LEU A 146 5.11 -9.07 -11.25
N SER A 147 4.31 -8.00 -11.17
CA SER A 147 4.55 -6.76 -11.91
C SER A 147 5.69 -5.96 -11.26
N ALA A 148 6.28 -5.03 -12.00
CA ALA A 148 7.25 -4.10 -11.42
C ALA A 148 6.61 -3.22 -10.33
N PRO A 149 7.41 -2.72 -9.37
CA PRO A 149 7.00 -1.73 -8.40
C PRO A 149 6.40 -0.49 -9.08
N VAL A 150 5.24 -0.06 -8.59
CA VAL A 150 4.54 1.16 -8.99
C VAL A 150 3.86 1.79 -7.78
N GLY A 151 3.31 3.00 -7.95
CA GLY A 151 2.56 3.69 -6.90
C GLY A 151 3.11 5.10 -6.62
N GLY A 152 2.20 5.99 -6.23
CA GLY A 152 2.52 7.40 -5.95
C GLY A 152 2.70 7.73 -4.47
N PHE A 153 2.39 6.79 -3.56
CA PHE A 153 2.59 6.97 -2.12
C PHE A 153 4.07 6.81 -1.78
N LYS A 154 4.75 7.93 -1.60
CA LYS A 154 6.19 8.02 -1.35
C LYS A 154 6.53 9.22 -0.48
N VAL A 155 7.74 9.21 0.07
CA VAL A 155 8.25 10.34 0.85
C VAL A 155 8.42 11.55 -0.07
N GLN A 156 7.73 12.66 0.24
CA GLN A 156 7.67 13.85 -0.62
C GLN A 156 8.85 14.79 -0.41
N ASN A 157 9.24 15.01 0.85
CA ASN A 157 10.28 15.98 1.19
C ASN A 157 11.11 15.51 2.37
N LEU A 158 12.34 15.08 2.11
CA LEU A 158 13.27 14.56 3.12
C LEU A 158 13.95 15.65 3.96
N ASP A 159 13.88 16.92 3.55
CA ASP A 159 14.42 18.03 4.34
C ASP A 159 13.51 18.39 5.54
N LYS A 160 12.32 17.79 5.60
CA LYS A 160 11.33 18.01 6.65
C LYS A 160 11.34 16.89 7.70
N PRO A 161 10.85 17.13 8.93
CA PRO A 161 10.52 16.06 9.86
C PRO A 161 9.43 15.16 9.27
N GLN A 162 9.51 13.85 9.52
CA GLN A 162 8.54 12.86 9.04
C GLN A 162 7.81 12.22 10.23
N LEU A 163 6.51 12.02 10.08
CA LEU A 163 5.69 11.22 11.00
C LEU A 163 4.97 10.12 10.22
N PHE A 164 5.30 8.87 10.52
CA PHE A 164 4.65 7.69 9.96
C PHE A 164 3.67 7.12 10.98
N ILE A 165 2.41 6.94 10.59
CA ILE A 165 1.35 6.41 11.47
C ILE A 165 0.72 5.19 10.80
N GLY A 166 1.07 4.01 11.28
CA GLY A 166 0.66 2.73 10.69
C GLY A 166 -0.26 1.93 11.60
N SER A 167 -1.19 1.18 11.01
CA SER A 167 -1.95 0.17 11.75
C SER A 167 -2.14 -1.12 10.95
N GLY A 168 -1.91 -2.25 11.62
CA GLY A 168 -2.01 -3.60 11.03
C GLY A 168 -1.14 -3.75 9.78
N VAL A 169 -1.69 -4.30 8.71
CA VAL A 169 -0.94 -4.48 7.44
C VAL A 169 -0.64 -3.16 6.72
N GLY A 170 -1.29 -2.05 7.08
CA GLY A 170 -0.97 -0.72 6.59
C GLY A 170 0.43 -0.22 6.99
N VAL A 171 1.08 -0.88 7.94
CA VAL A 171 2.50 -0.63 8.29
C VAL A 171 3.44 -0.91 7.11
N THR A 172 3.06 -1.79 6.17
CA THR A 172 3.95 -2.30 5.10
C THR A 172 4.64 -1.21 4.25
N PRO A 173 3.95 -0.27 3.59
CA PRO A 173 4.63 0.79 2.83
C PRO A 173 5.42 1.72 3.77
N LEU A 174 4.93 1.95 4.98
CA LEU A 174 5.52 2.89 5.92
C LEU A 174 6.87 2.39 6.45
N VAL A 175 7.10 1.07 6.55
CA VAL A 175 8.40 0.50 6.96
C VAL A 175 9.50 0.91 5.99
N SER A 176 9.27 0.77 4.68
CA SER A 176 10.29 1.15 3.69
C SER A 176 10.49 2.67 3.66
N MET A 177 9.42 3.45 3.84
CA MET A 177 9.48 4.92 3.89
C MET A 177 10.23 5.43 5.13
N TYR A 178 9.95 4.86 6.30
CA TYR A 178 10.62 5.18 7.55
C TYR A 178 12.11 4.88 7.47
N ARG A 179 12.48 3.72 6.93
CA ARG A 179 13.87 3.37 6.69
C ARG A 179 14.55 4.36 5.75
N LYS A 180 13.91 4.68 4.61
CA LYS A 180 14.47 5.64 3.64
C LYS A 180 14.73 6.99 4.30
N ALA A 181 13.73 7.55 4.97
CA ALA A 181 13.85 8.84 5.65
C ALA A 181 14.92 8.84 6.76
N ALA A 182 14.98 7.76 7.55
CA ALA A 182 16.01 7.61 8.58
C ALA A 182 17.42 7.57 7.99
N LEU A 183 17.66 6.75 6.95
CA LEU A 183 18.96 6.60 6.29
C LEU A 183 19.42 7.88 5.58
N GLU A 184 18.48 8.67 5.05
CA GLU A 184 18.78 9.95 4.40
C GLU A 184 18.89 11.12 5.39
N GLY A 185 18.79 10.85 6.70
CA GLY A 185 19.08 11.82 7.77
C GLY A 185 17.90 12.68 8.23
N SER A 186 16.68 12.45 7.70
CA SER A 186 15.47 13.16 8.12
C SER A 186 15.10 12.78 9.55
N LYS A 187 14.65 13.75 10.37
CA LYS A 187 14.06 13.43 11.68
C LYS A 187 12.78 12.61 11.46
N SER A 188 12.79 11.34 11.85
CA SER A 188 11.77 10.37 11.46
C SER A 188 11.12 9.76 12.70
N GLN A 189 9.80 9.84 12.81
CA GLN A 189 9.04 9.28 13.93
C GLN A 189 8.05 8.26 13.38
N PHE A 190 7.95 7.09 14.01
CA PHE A 190 6.99 6.05 13.65
C PHE A 190 6.07 5.75 14.82
N ILE A 191 4.75 5.78 14.58
CA ILE A 191 3.73 5.31 15.51
C ILE A 191 3.11 4.03 14.93
N ASN A 192 3.41 2.89 15.56
CA ASN A 192 2.87 1.58 15.19
C ASN A 192 1.66 1.26 16.07
N VAL A 193 0.47 1.47 15.53
CA VAL A 193 -0.80 1.29 16.25
C VAL A 193 -1.31 -0.14 16.09
N ALA A 194 -1.37 -0.86 17.21
CA ALA A 194 -1.85 -2.24 17.27
C ALA A 194 -2.98 -2.39 18.31
N ALA A 195 -3.79 -3.45 18.18
CA ALA A 195 -4.85 -3.71 19.15
C ALA A 195 -4.28 -4.28 20.45
N THR A 196 -3.39 -5.26 20.36
CA THR A 196 -2.59 -5.79 21.47
C THR A 196 -1.13 -5.96 21.02
N LYS A 197 -0.26 -6.39 21.94
CA LYS A 197 1.16 -6.64 21.65
C LYS A 197 1.38 -7.71 20.56
N GLU A 198 0.50 -8.70 20.48
CA GLU A 198 0.55 -9.79 19.49
C GLU A 198 0.18 -9.33 18.08
N ASP A 199 -0.47 -8.17 17.95
CA ASP A 199 -0.89 -7.57 16.69
C ASP A 199 0.13 -6.57 16.13
N VAL A 200 1.23 -6.30 16.85
CA VAL A 200 2.28 -5.36 16.41
C VAL A 200 3.02 -5.94 15.21
N ALA A 201 2.76 -5.39 14.03
CA ALA A 201 3.37 -5.85 12.79
C ALA A 201 4.76 -5.22 12.58
N PHE A 202 5.72 -6.03 12.14
CA PHE A 202 7.07 -5.62 11.71
C PHE A 202 7.92 -4.90 12.78
N ASP A 203 7.62 -5.09 14.07
CA ASP A 203 8.31 -4.45 15.20
C ASP A 203 9.84 -4.59 15.11
N ASN A 204 10.34 -5.80 14.88
CA ASN A 204 11.78 -6.07 14.77
C ASN A 204 12.46 -5.23 13.68
N ILE A 205 11.79 -4.99 12.54
CA ILE A 205 12.35 -4.21 11.44
C ILE A 205 12.35 -2.72 11.79
N LEU A 206 11.25 -2.23 12.36
CA LEU A 206 11.10 -0.84 12.80
C LEU A 206 12.08 -0.49 13.92
N GLN A 207 12.23 -1.38 14.90
CA GLN A 207 13.18 -1.21 16.00
C GLN A 207 14.62 -1.20 15.47
N LYS A 208 14.97 -2.10 14.55
CA LYS A 208 16.29 -2.09 13.91
C LYS A 208 16.61 -0.74 13.23
N VAL A 209 15.66 -0.17 12.47
CA VAL A 209 15.85 1.16 11.86
C VAL A 209 16.11 2.22 12.93
N THR A 210 15.38 2.16 14.04
CA THR A 210 15.52 3.09 15.16
C THR A 210 16.88 2.95 15.85
N ASP A 211 17.34 1.72 16.08
CA ASP A 211 18.62 1.45 16.75
C ASP A 211 19.83 1.85 15.89
N GLU A 212 19.69 1.78 14.56
CA GLU A 212 20.76 2.11 13.60
C GLU A 212 20.82 3.60 13.25
N ASN A 213 19.80 4.41 13.58
CA ASN A 213 19.69 5.80 13.14
C ASN A 213 19.26 6.73 14.29
N ALA A 214 20.16 7.58 14.78
CA ALA A 214 19.91 8.48 15.92
C ALA A 214 18.83 9.55 15.68
N ASN A 215 18.48 9.80 14.42
CA ASN A 215 17.41 10.70 13.97
C ASN A 215 16.03 10.03 13.89
N ALA A 216 15.94 8.74 14.23
CA ALA A 216 14.74 7.94 14.11
C ALA A 216 14.18 7.56 15.49
N SER A 217 12.85 7.51 15.64
CA SER A 217 12.18 7.04 16.86
C SER A 217 10.94 6.21 16.54
N LEU A 218 10.71 5.18 17.37
CA LEU A 218 9.56 4.29 17.28
C LEU A 218 8.73 4.38 18.57
N HIS A 219 7.43 4.53 18.41
CA HIS A 219 6.43 4.38 19.47
C HIS A 219 5.44 3.29 19.05
N VAL A 220 5.32 2.25 19.87
CA VAL A 220 4.29 1.21 19.70
C VAL A 220 3.11 1.60 20.56
N HIS A 221 1.97 1.90 19.93
CA HIS A 221 0.74 2.31 20.58
C HIS A 221 -0.22 1.12 20.68
N LEU A 222 -0.50 0.67 21.89
CA LEU A 222 -1.34 -0.51 22.16
C LEU A 222 -2.74 -0.10 22.61
N ARG A 223 -3.75 -0.35 21.79
CA ARG A 223 -5.13 0.10 22.05
C ARG A 223 -5.73 -0.48 23.33
N ASP A 224 -5.37 -1.71 23.70
CA ASP A 224 -5.84 -2.37 24.92
C ASP A 224 -5.26 -1.76 26.22
N GLN A 225 -4.17 -1.00 26.11
CA GLN A 225 -3.49 -0.36 27.25
C GLN A 225 -3.66 1.15 27.26
N GLU A 226 -3.53 1.79 26.10
CA GLU A 226 -3.47 3.24 25.93
C GLU A 226 -4.79 3.81 25.36
N GLY A 227 -5.68 2.96 24.85
CA GLY A 227 -6.91 3.39 24.19
C GLY A 227 -6.68 3.82 22.74
N TYR A 228 -7.63 4.58 22.18
CA TYR A 228 -7.49 5.11 20.82
C TYR A 228 -6.53 6.29 20.82
N LEU A 229 -5.60 6.33 19.85
CA LEU A 229 -4.71 7.48 19.63
C LEU A 229 -5.54 8.73 19.30
N LYS A 230 -5.33 9.82 20.06
CA LYS A 230 -6.08 11.09 19.96
C LYS A 230 -5.20 12.29 19.66
N ALA A 231 -5.84 13.40 19.26
CA ALA A 231 -5.20 14.69 19.00
C ALA A 231 -4.27 15.16 20.13
N ASP A 232 -4.69 14.94 21.39
CA ASP A 232 -3.89 15.31 22.57
C ASP A 232 -2.54 14.60 22.66
N GLU A 233 -2.42 13.40 22.08
CA GLU A 233 -1.17 12.66 22.01
C GLU A 233 -0.40 13.03 20.74
N LEU A 234 -1.10 13.09 19.60
CA LEU A 234 -0.52 13.42 18.29
C LEU A 234 0.19 14.77 18.30
N LYS A 235 -0.31 15.77 19.05
CA LYS A 235 0.33 17.09 19.17
C LYS A 235 1.79 17.03 19.60
N ASN A 236 2.20 15.99 20.35
CA ASN A 236 3.57 15.85 20.83
C ASN A 236 4.56 15.42 19.73
N TYR A 237 4.05 14.91 18.61
CA TYR A 237 4.85 14.46 17.47
C TYR A 237 4.98 15.54 16.40
N LEU A 238 4.12 16.56 16.43
CA LEU A 238 4.08 17.62 15.43
C LEU A 238 5.24 18.60 15.59
N SER A 239 5.76 19.06 14.45
CA SER A 239 6.77 20.12 14.37
C SER A 239 6.55 20.92 13.10
N GLU A 240 7.16 22.09 12.99
CA GLU A 240 6.97 22.98 11.85
C GLU A 240 7.38 22.32 10.53
N GLY A 241 6.45 22.31 9.57
CA GLY A 241 6.65 21.73 8.24
C GLY A 241 6.76 20.21 8.22
N ILE A 242 6.24 19.51 9.23
CA ILE A 242 6.22 18.04 9.29
C ILE A 242 5.42 17.44 8.13
N GLU A 243 5.94 16.35 7.54
CA GLU A 243 5.22 15.53 6.56
C GLU A 243 4.68 14.28 7.26
N ILE A 244 3.38 14.02 7.13
CA ILE A 244 2.67 12.94 7.84
C ILE A 244 2.22 11.88 6.83
N TYR A 245 2.52 10.62 7.09
CA TYR A 245 2.16 9.48 6.24
C TYR A 245 1.33 8.48 7.03
N ILE A 246 0.12 8.20 6.55
CA ILE A 246 -0.84 7.36 7.26
C ILE A 246 -1.24 6.19 6.38
N CYS A 247 -1.20 4.97 6.91
CA CYS A 247 -1.66 3.80 6.19
C CYS A 247 -2.24 2.75 7.14
N GLY A 248 -3.43 2.24 6.79
CA GLY A 248 -4.20 1.32 7.62
C GLY A 248 -5.59 1.07 7.01
N GLY A 249 -6.48 0.44 7.78
CA GLY A 249 -7.87 0.26 7.36
C GLY A 249 -8.61 1.60 7.26
N THR A 250 -9.67 1.66 6.44
CA THR A 250 -10.44 2.90 6.22
C THR A 250 -10.89 3.60 7.52
N PRO A 251 -11.45 2.90 8.55
CA PRO A 251 -11.82 3.56 9.80
C PRO A 251 -10.64 4.17 10.56
N PHE A 252 -9.45 3.57 10.41
CA PHE A 252 -8.23 4.09 11.02
C PHE A 252 -7.79 5.37 10.31
N LEU A 253 -7.75 5.38 8.98
CA LEU A 253 -7.39 6.56 8.19
C LEU A 253 -8.31 7.74 8.51
N GLN A 254 -9.63 7.53 8.44
CA GLN A 254 -10.64 8.55 8.76
C GLN A 254 -10.47 9.09 10.18
N SER A 255 -10.18 8.21 11.15
CA SER A 255 -9.95 8.64 12.53
C SER A 255 -8.69 9.49 12.64
N MET A 256 -7.57 9.09 12.03
CA MET A 256 -6.31 9.83 12.15
C MET A 256 -6.37 11.19 11.45
N ILE A 257 -6.97 11.25 10.26
CA ILE A 257 -7.17 12.53 9.54
C ILE A 257 -8.01 13.47 10.38
N LYS A 258 -9.15 13.00 10.89
CA LYS A 258 -10.00 13.81 11.78
C LYS A 258 -9.25 14.33 13.01
N GLU A 259 -8.43 13.51 13.66
CA GLU A 259 -7.66 13.97 14.82
C GLU A 259 -6.60 15.01 14.41
N LEU A 260 -5.97 14.88 13.25
CA LEU A 260 -5.02 15.87 12.72
C LEU A 260 -5.69 17.18 12.29
N GLU A 261 -6.90 17.13 11.72
CA GLU A 261 -7.73 18.30 11.42
C GLU A 261 -8.03 19.11 12.68
N THR A 262 -8.32 18.45 13.82
CA THR A 262 -8.55 19.16 15.09
C THR A 262 -7.30 19.91 15.58
N LEU A 263 -6.11 19.50 15.13
CA LEU A 263 -4.84 20.15 15.41
C LEU A 263 -4.48 21.22 14.36
N ASN A 264 -5.35 21.47 13.37
CA ASN A 264 -5.14 22.39 12.25
C ASN A 264 -3.89 22.04 11.42
N VAL A 265 -3.58 20.76 11.25
CA VAL A 265 -2.58 20.31 10.27
C VAL A 265 -3.16 20.51 8.87
N GLY A 266 -2.41 21.16 7.98
CA GLY A 266 -2.85 21.37 6.60
C GLY A 266 -2.86 20.09 5.77
N ASP A 267 -3.86 19.94 4.91
CA ASP A 267 -4.05 18.77 4.04
C ASP A 267 -2.82 18.46 3.17
N GLU A 268 -2.06 19.50 2.79
CA GLU A 268 -0.85 19.36 1.98
C GLU A 268 0.27 18.59 2.68
N SER A 269 0.23 18.54 4.02
CA SER A 269 1.21 17.84 4.86
C SER A 269 0.78 16.40 5.18
N ILE A 270 -0.43 15.99 4.79
CA ILE A 270 -1.00 14.67 5.12
C ILE A 270 -1.07 13.81 3.84
N HIS A 271 -0.30 12.72 3.86
CA HIS A 271 -0.24 11.75 2.79
C HIS A 271 -0.82 10.43 3.28
N TYR A 272 -1.67 9.80 2.48
CA TYR A 272 -2.22 8.48 2.83
C TYR A 272 -2.40 7.59 1.60
N GLU A 273 -2.48 6.29 1.86
CA GLU A 273 -2.79 5.28 0.85
C GLU A 273 -3.90 4.35 1.37
N THR A 274 -4.80 3.97 0.48
CA THR A 274 -5.93 3.08 0.78
C THR A 274 -5.72 1.72 0.11
N PHE A 275 -6.02 0.63 0.81
CA PHE A 275 -5.96 -0.74 0.24
C PHE A 275 -7.26 -1.17 -0.44
N VAL A 276 -8.05 -0.19 -0.86
CA VAL A 276 -9.29 -0.28 -1.64
C VAL A 276 -9.20 0.74 -2.78
N PRO A 277 -10.10 0.71 -3.78
CA PRO A 277 -10.13 1.76 -4.80
C PRO A 277 -10.20 3.15 -4.14
N ARG A 278 -9.20 4.00 -4.39
CA ARG A 278 -9.04 5.28 -3.66
C ARG A 278 -10.28 6.18 -3.73
N LEU A 279 -10.96 6.20 -4.87
CA LEU A 279 -12.17 7.01 -5.07
C LEU A 279 -13.45 6.37 -4.50
N SER A 280 -13.39 5.15 -3.94
CA SER A 280 -14.55 4.49 -3.32
C SER A 280 -14.68 4.75 -1.83
N VAL A 281 -13.75 5.50 -1.24
CA VAL A 281 -13.75 5.83 0.19
C VAL A 281 -13.46 7.32 0.38
N GLU A 282 -14.30 7.99 1.17
CA GLU A 282 -14.01 9.32 1.72
C GLU A 282 -13.15 9.12 2.96
N VAL A 283 -12.00 9.76 3.00
CA VAL A 283 -10.96 9.61 4.01
C VAL A 283 -10.66 10.97 4.58
#